data_AF-A0A2A9P1Y5-F1
#
_entry.id   AF-A0A2A9P1Y5-F1
#
_cell.length_a   1.000
_cell.length_b   1.000
_cell.length_c   1.000
_cell.angle_alpha   90.00
_cell.angle_beta   90.00
_cell.angle_gamma   90.00
#
_symmetry.space_group_name_H-M   'P 1'
#
loop_
_entity.id
_entity.type
_entity.pdbx_description
1 polymer ?
#
loop_
_entity_poly.entity_id
_entity_poly.type
_entity_poly.pdbx_seq_one_letter_code
_entity_poly.pdbx_strand_id
1 'polypeptide(L)' 'MLRRSVARSAWRTGRRSANYTRTFATTSRCRAEVELTVDGKKVSIEAGSALIQACEKAGVTIPRFCYHE' A
#
# COMPACT_ATOMS: atom_id res chain seq x y z
N MET A 1 -48.14 -28.45 4.41
CA MET A 1 -47.23 -29.40 5.09
C MET A 1 -46.69 -30.37 4.06
N LEU A 2 -45.44 -30.23 3.61
CA LEU A 2 -44.75 -31.32 2.93
C LEU A 2 -43.31 -31.38 3.43
N ARG A 3 -43.10 -32.33 4.33
CA ARG A 3 -41.81 -32.80 4.81
C ARG A 3 -41.05 -33.40 3.64
N ARG A 4 -39.76 -33.06 3.48
CA ARG A 4 -38.73 -34.04 3.12
C ARG A 4 -37.33 -33.46 3.33
N SER A 5 -36.83 -33.82 4.50
CA SER A 5 -35.44 -33.81 4.90
C SER A 5 -34.61 -34.80 4.08
N VAL A 6 -33.30 -34.48 4.02
CA VAL A 6 -32.15 -35.37 3.78
C VAL A 6 -31.85 -35.71 2.32
N ALA A 7 -30.76 -35.13 1.81
CA ALA A 7 -29.58 -35.88 1.34
C ALA A 7 -28.68 -34.98 0.47
N ARG A 8 -27.83 -34.15 1.09
CA ARG A 8 -26.61 -33.65 0.43
C ARG A 8 -25.39 -33.74 1.36
N SER A 9 -25.40 -34.72 2.28
CA SER A 9 -24.22 -35.06 3.11
C SER A 9 -23.29 -36.07 2.43
N ALA A 10 -23.62 -36.52 1.24
CA ALA A 10 -22.69 -37.22 0.38
C ALA A 10 -22.20 -36.19 -0.64
N TRP A 11 -20.98 -35.68 -0.48
CA TRP A 11 -19.93 -35.83 -1.48
C TRP A 11 -18.66 -35.15 -0.98
N ARG A 12 -17.68 -36.02 -0.73
CA ARG A 12 -16.24 -35.77 -0.90
C ARG A 12 -15.62 -34.94 0.21
N THR A 13 -15.31 -35.66 1.29
CA THR A 13 -13.92 -35.76 1.74
C THR A 13 -12.98 -35.75 0.54
N GLY A 14 -12.35 -34.60 0.33
CA GLY A 14 -11.37 -34.39 -0.72
C GLY A 14 -10.54 -33.20 -0.31
N ARG A 15 -9.46 -33.49 0.43
CA ARG A 15 -8.34 -32.59 0.69
C ARG A 15 -8.12 -31.69 -0.53
N ARG A 16 -8.55 -30.43 -0.47
CA ARG A 16 -7.82 -29.38 -1.15
C ARG A 16 -6.92 -28.81 -0.07
N SER A 17 -5.68 -29.30 -0.07
CA SER A 17 -4.56 -28.48 0.34
C SER A 17 -4.64 -27.22 -0.52
N ALA A 18 -5.45 -26.27 -0.10
CA ALA A 18 -5.49 -24.97 -0.70
C ALA A 18 -4.16 -24.36 -0.29
N ASN A 19 -3.21 -24.40 -1.21
CA ASN A 19 -1.87 -23.85 -1.08
C ASN A 19 -1.91 -22.60 -0.19
N TYR A 20 -1.46 -22.76 1.05
CA TYR A 20 -1.27 -21.67 2.00
C TYR A 20 0.00 -20.90 1.60
N THR A 21 0.09 -20.51 0.33
CA THR A 21 0.93 -19.42 -0.09
C THR A 21 0.00 -18.23 -0.15
N ARG A 22 -0.24 -17.59 1.01
CA ARG A 22 -0.56 -16.16 1.01
C ARG A 22 0.65 -15.50 0.37
N THR A 23 0.64 -15.37 -0.95
CA THR A 23 1.62 -14.54 -1.64
C THR A 23 1.49 -13.15 -1.04
N PHE A 24 2.61 -12.59 -0.58
CA PHE A 24 2.65 -11.18 -0.22
C PHE A 24 2.20 -10.39 -1.45
N ALA A 25 0.97 -9.89 -1.43
CA ALA A 25 0.49 -9.03 -2.49
C ALA A 25 1.20 -7.69 -2.34
N THR A 26 2.13 -7.39 -3.24
CA THR A 26 2.70 -6.05 -3.36
C THR A 26 1.76 -5.23 -4.23
N THR A 27 1.24 -4.11 -3.73
CA THR A 27 0.52 -3.17 -4.58
C THR A 27 1.50 -2.50 -5.55
N SER A 28 1.03 -2.15 -6.76
CA SER A 28 1.82 -1.34 -7.68
C SER A 28 2.13 0.01 -7.02
N ARG A 29 3.41 0.41 -7.02
CA ARG A 29 3.80 1.75 -6.57
C ARG A 29 3.27 2.76 -7.58
N CYS A 30 2.16 3.42 -7.29
CA CYS A 30 1.76 4.62 -8.01
C CYS A 30 2.69 5.77 -7.62
N ARG A 31 3.68 6.05 -8.47
CA ARG A 31 4.51 7.25 -8.37
C ARG A 31 3.72 8.44 -8.91
N ALA A 32 2.73 8.88 -8.13
CA ALA A 32 2.02 10.12 -8.44
C ALA A 32 2.93 11.31 -8.09
N GLU A 33 2.96 12.33 -8.94
CA GLU A 33 3.53 13.62 -8.55
C GLU A 33 2.53 14.39 -7.70
N VAL A 34 3.02 14.97 -6.60
CA VAL A 34 2.25 15.74 -5.63
C VAL A 34 2.81 17.15 -5.58
N GLU A 35 1.93 18.14 -5.76
CA GLU A 35 2.27 19.55 -5.61
C GLU A 35 2.13 19.98 -4.14
N LEU A 36 3.21 20.53 -3.59
CA LEU A 36 3.31 21.02 -2.21
C LEU A 36 3.70 22.50 -2.24
N THR A 37 3.37 23.25 -1.19
CA THR A 37 3.84 24.63 -1.02
C THR A 37 4.80 24.71 0.16
N VAL A 38 6.05 25.14 -0.07
CA VAL A 38 7.10 25.32 0.94
C VAL A 38 7.51 26.79 0.94
N ASP A 39 7.32 27.50 2.05
CA ASP A 39 7.63 28.94 2.18
C ASP A 39 7.05 29.81 1.05
N GLY A 40 5.83 29.49 0.61
CA GLY A 40 5.14 30.17 -0.48
C GLY A 40 5.57 29.75 -1.89
N LYS A 41 6.54 28.84 -2.02
CA LYS A 41 6.97 28.28 -3.32
C LYS A 41 6.26 26.95 -3.59
N LYS A 42 5.67 26.81 -4.78
CA LYS A 42 5.09 25.56 -5.26
C LYS A 42 6.18 24.60 -5.74
N VAL A 43 6.14 23.36 -5.29
CA VAL A 43 7.13 22.31 -5.61
C VAL A 43 6.41 21.00 -5.92
N SER A 44 6.73 20.37 -7.05
CA SER A 44 6.24 19.02 -7.40
C SER A 44 7.25 17.96 -6.94
N ILE A 45 6.77 16.92 -6.25
CA ILE A 45 7.60 15.79 -5.79
C ILE A 45 6.87 14.45 -5.89
N GLU A 46 7.62 13.35 -6.01
CA GLU A 46 7.06 11.99 -6.02
C GLU A 46 6.36 11.67 -4.70
N ALA A 47 5.15 11.10 -4.78
CA ALA A 47 4.40 10.58 -3.64
C ALA A 47 5.22 9.55 -2.86
N GLY A 48 5.30 9.74 -1.54
CA GLY A 48 6.13 8.90 -0.66
C GLY A 48 7.55 9.42 -0.45
N SER A 49 7.93 10.54 -1.08
CA SER A 49 9.17 11.25 -0.75
C SER A 49 9.10 11.90 0.64
N ALA A 50 10.24 12.09 1.28
CA ALA A 50 10.32 12.79 2.55
C ALA A 50 10.13 14.30 2.38
N LEU A 51 9.54 14.97 3.38
CA LEU A 51 9.37 16.43 3.35
C LEU A 51 10.70 17.17 3.24
N ILE A 52 11.75 16.66 3.86
CA ILE A 52 13.08 17.27 3.80
C ILE A 52 13.63 17.33 2.37
N GLN A 53 13.34 16.32 1.55
CA GLN A 53 13.71 16.29 0.13
C GLN A 53 12.89 17.31 -0.69
N ALA A 54 11.63 17.53 -0.33
CA ALA A 54 10.81 18.57 -0.95
C ALA A 54 11.34 19.98 -0.61
N CYS A 55 11.73 20.20 0.65
CA CYS A 55 12.30 21.47 1.09
C CYS A 55 13.66 21.75 0.44
N GLU A 56 14.52 20.73 0.31
CA GLU A 56 15.79 20.86 -0.42
C GLU A 56 15.57 21.22 -1.89
N LYS A 57 14.60 20.59 -2.57
CA LYS A 57 14.21 20.98 -3.94
C LYS A 57 13.69 22.42 -4.01
N ALA A 58 13.09 22.93 -2.93
CA ALA A 58 12.66 24.33 -2.82
C ALA A 58 13.84 25.31 -2.53
N GLY A 59 15.05 24.79 -2.30
CA GLY A 59 16.23 25.54 -1.89
C GLY A 59 16.25 25.90 -0.40
N VAL A 60 15.47 25.21 0.43
CA VAL A 60 15.36 25.44 1.87
C VAL A 60 16.04 24.29 2.62
N THR A 61 17.13 24.60 3.32
CA THR A 61 17.87 23.59 4.09
C THR A 61 17.30 23.46 5.49
N ILE A 62 16.81 22.26 5.83
CA ILE A 62 16.35 21.95 7.19
C ILE A 62 17.52 21.39 8.02
N PRO A 63 17.86 22.01 9.17
CA PRO A 63 18.85 21.47 10.10
C PRO A 63 18.41 20.11 10.62
N ARG A 64 19.28 19.12 10.52
CA ARG A 64 19.00 17.74 10.90
C ARG A 64 20.18 17.15 11.66
N PHE A 65 19.90 16.40 12.73
CA PHE A 65 20.91 15.64 13.46
C PHE A 65 20.89 14.15 13.10
N CYS A 66 19.70 13.55 12.99
CA CYS A 66 19.54 12.09 12.84
C CYS A 66 19.13 11.63 11.44
N TYR A 67 18.81 12.56 10.53
CA TYR A 67 18.50 12.21 9.15
C TYR A 67 19.79 12.20 8.34
N HIS A 68 20.14 11.02 7.86
CA HIS A 68 21.24 10.77 6.95
C HIS A 68 20.66 10.21 5.65
N GLU A 69 21.32 10.50 4.54
CA GLU A 69 20.81 10.26 3.19
C GLU A 69 21.00 8.81 2.74
#